data_AF-A0A7M7GKQ5-F1
#
_entry.id   AF-A0A7M7GKQ5-F1
#
_cell.length_a   1.000
_cell.length_b   1.000
_cell.length_c   1.000
_cell.angle_alpha   90.00
_cell.angle_beta   90.00
_cell.angle_gamma   90.00
#
_symmetry.space_group_name_H-M   'P 1'
#
loop_
_entity.id
_entity.type
_entity.pdbx_description
1 polymer ?
#
loop_
_entity_poly.entity_id
_entity_poly.type
_entity_poly.pdbx_seq_one_letter_code
_entity_poly.pdbx_strand_id
1 'polypeptide(L)'
;MLFHIAAAAVLTNIAFLEIYTLYDLPKIEDISFLSNKHLTSSAIFKNTQKYSNLAYITDNKNPLQRVFVYGTLKRGEPNHCLIQDTENGYAKFLGLGRTTIPYPLIIATDYNIPFLLKKPGFGHHVFGEVYDVDSKMLKKLDELEEHPAFYKRSEENVLFAPESKVKSMDKFEEVSTLIKVWIYFLPKFKTSLLEKPMYSSYSNEGSHGLKYCEKYVRDASYNHRSEVQ
;
A
#
# COMPACT_ATOMS: atom_id res chain seq x y z
N MET A 1 -43.34 59.04 -7.06
CA MET A 1 -42.73 58.24 -5.98
C MET A 1 -41.24 58.09 -6.34
N LEU A 2 -40.25 58.90 -5.92
CA LEU A 2 -39.88 59.39 -4.57
C LEU A 2 -40.02 58.23 -3.56
N PHE A 3 -38.99 57.59 -2.99
CA PHE A 3 -37.72 58.07 -2.41
C PHE A 3 -36.60 56.99 -2.40
N HIS A 4 -35.33 57.43 -2.36
CA HIS A 4 -34.14 56.68 -1.88
C HIS A 4 -34.07 56.65 -0.34
N ILE A 5 -33.34 55.66 0.24
CA ILE A 5 -32.50 55.60 1.47
C ILE A 5 -32.12 54.09 1.61
N ALA A 6 -30.89 53.58 1.48
CA ALA A 6 -29.57 53.83 2.09
C ALA A 6 -29.43 53.42 3.57
N ALA A 7 -28.25 52.84 3.90
CA ALA A 7 -27.70 52.45 5.21
C ALA A 7 -28.18 51.08 5.77
N ALA A 8 -27.37 50.10 6.17
CA ALA A 8 -25.98 49.93 6.66
C ALA A 8 -26.03 49.32 8.07
N ALA A 9 -24.98 48.52 8.39
CA ALA A 9 -24.54 48.06 9.72
C ALA A 9 -25.28 46.82 10.31
N VAL A 10 -24.64 45.83 10.96
CA VAL A 10 -23.27 45.64 11.47
C VAL A 10 -23.13 44.19 12.02
N LEU A 11 -21.95 43.58 11.84
CA LEU A 11 -21.28 42.46 12.57
C LEU A 11 -22.12 41.25 13.07
N THR A 12 -21.72 40.01 12.78
CA THR A 12 -20.63 39.35 13.55
C THR A 12 -19.72 38.41 12.75
N ASN A 13 -18.47 38.48 13.17
CA ASN A 13 -17.25 37.78 12.80
C ASN A 13 -17.28 36.28 13.20
N ILE A 14 -16.63 35.38 12.42
CA ILE A 14 -15.53 34.47 12.85
C ILE A 14 -15.24 33.37 11.80
N ALA A 15 -13.98 33.40 11.31
CA ALA A 15 -13.13 32.32 10.80
C ALA A 15 -13.55 31.48 9.56
N PHE A 16 -13.14 31.93 8.38
CA PHE A 16 -12.74 31.04 7.29
C PHE A 16 -11.25 31.28 6.99
N LEU A 17 -10.44 30.28 7.34
CA LEU A 17 -8.99 30.29 7.25
C LEU A 17 -8.57 30.19 5.78
N GLU A 18 -7.86 31.22 5.31
CA GLU A 18 -7.15 31.29 4.04
C GLU A 18 -6.01 30.27 3.99
N ILE A 19 -6.06 29.30 3.07
CA ILE A 19 -4.85 28.60 2.59
C ILE A 19 -5.04 28.25 1.11
N TYR A 20 -4.94 29.24 0.22
CA TYR A 20 -4.58 29.02 -1.18
C TYR A 20 -4.05 30.33 -1.76
N THR A 21 -2.73 30.51 -1.77
CA THR A 21 -1.93 31.20 -2.80
C THR A 21 -0.56 31.53 -2.22
N LEU A 22 0.49 30.84 -2.68
CA LEU A 22 1.86 31.35 -2.89
C LEU A 22 2.77 30.18 -3.27
N TYR A 23 2.63 29.71 -4.51
CA TYR A 23 3.74 29.09 -5.22
C TYR A 23 4.51 30.22 -5.90
N ASP A 24 5.54 30.73 -5.22
CA ASP A 24 6.66 31.42 -5.84
C ASP A 24 7.87 31.25 -4.90
N LEU A 25 8.63 30.18 -5.11
CA LEU A 25 9.94 29.99 -4.47
C LEU A 25 11.03 30.47 -5.45
N PRO A 26 12.02 31.24 -4.98
CA PRO A 26 13.07 31.77 -5.83
C PRO A 26 14.02 30.66 -6.29
N LYS A 27 14.44 30.72 -7.56
CA LYS A 27 15.54 29.92 -8.10
C LYS A 27 16.84 30.31 -7.38
N ILE A 28 17.51 29.33 -6.78
CA ILE A 28 18.84 29.51 -6.19
C ILE A 28 19.87 29.31 -7.30
N GLU A 29 20.48 30.39 -7.76
CA GLU A 29 21.71 30.36 -8.56
C GLU A 29 22.93 30.60 -7.65
N ASP A 30 23.90 29.70 -7.78
CA ASP A 30 25.31 29.73 -7.37
C ASP A 30 25.73 30.08 -5.93
N ILE A 31 26.17 29.04 -5.21
CA ILE A 31 26.86 29.09 -3.92
C ILE A 31 28.37 29.28 -4.12
N SER A 32 28.78 30.36 -4.79
CA SER A 32 30.20 30.73 -4.93
C SER A 32 30.56 32.05 -4.23
N PHE A 33 29.60 32.74 -3.62
CA PHE A 33 29.83 34.07 -3.02
C PHE A 33 30.24 34.08 -1.53
N LEU A 34 30.28 32.93 -0.85
CA LEU A 34 30.58 32.92 0.60
C LEU A 34 32.06 32.70 0.96
N SER A 35 32.98 32.71 -0.01
CA SER A 35 34.42 32.75 0.28
C SER A 35 34.93 34.18 0.15
N ASN A 36 34.83 34.94 1.26
CA ASN A 36 35.66 36.10 1.65
C ASN A 36 34.85 37.21 2.31
N LYS A 37 34.69 37.14 3.64
CA LYS A 37 35.05 38.27 4.52
C LYS A 37 34.97 37.86 5.98
N HIS A 38 36.08 38.10 6.66
CA HIS A 38 36.21 38.23 8.11
C HIS A 38 35.14 39.18 8.65
N LEU A 39 34.14 38.67 9.36
CA LEU A 39 33.24 39.44 10.22
C LEU A 39 33.00 38.65 11.51
N THR A 40 33.05 39.39 12.60
CA THR A 40 33.46 38.95 13.93
C THR A 40 32.39 38.20 14.74
N SER A 41 32.91 37.30 15.57
CA SER A 41 32.31 36.44 16.58
C SER A 41 31.19 37.05 17.43
N SER A 42 30.02 36.40 17.46
CA SER A 42 29.15 36.12 18.64
C SER A 42 27.69 35.81 18.27
N ALA A 43 27.22 36.20 17.07
CA ALA A 43 25.86 35.89 16.60
C ALA A 43 25.76 34.58 15.78
N ILE A 44 26.85 34.12 15.19
CA ILE A 44 26.88 32.90 14.34
C ILE A 44 26.93 31.63 15.20
N PHE A 45 27.63 31.66 16.34
CA PHE A 45 27.86 30.47 17.17
C PHE A 45 26.65 29.99 18.00
N LYS A 46 25.60 30.83 18.12
CA LYS A 46 24.34 30.42 18.77
C LYS A 46 23.30 29.87 17.79
N ASN A 47 23.49 30.06 16.48
CA ASN A 47 22.56 29.55 15.49
C ASN A 47 22.99 28.17 14.94
N THR A 48 24.28 27.85 14.97
CA THR A 48 24.81 26.55 14.50
C THR A 48 24.43 25.36 15.39
N GLN A 49 24.10 25.55 16.68
CA GLN A 49 23.62 24.46 17.54
C GLN A 49 22.14 24.11 17.37
N LYS A 50 21.33 24.98 16.75
CA LYS A 50 19.90 24.72 16.52
C LYS A 50 19.66 23.94 15.22
N TYR A 51 20.60 24.02 14.27
CA TYR A 51 20.50 23.37 12.97
C TYR A 51 21.41 22.14 12.81
N SER A 52 22.22 21.79 13.82
CA SER A 52 23.04 20.56 13.79
C SER A 52 22.24 19.26 13.94
N ASN A 53 20.95 19.34 14.32
CA ASN A 53 20.05 18.19 14.43
C ASN A 53 19.06 18.05 13.25
N LEU A 54 19.20 18.85 12.18
CA LEU A 54 18.41 18.69 10.95
C LEU A 54 19.11 17.81 9.91
N ALA A 55 20.00 16.93 10.39
CA ALA A 55 20.59 15.88 9.59
C ALA A 55 19.50 14.86 9.20
N TYR A 56 19.18 14.87 7.90
CA TYR A 56 18.45 13.84 7.16
C TYR A 56 16.93 13.77 7.34
N ILE A 57 16.21 14.75 6.77
CA ILE A 57 14.97 14.41 6.05
C ILE A 57 15.41 13.76 4.73
N THR A 58 15.91 12.53 4.81
CA THR A 58 16.14 11.71 3.62
C THR A 58 14.83 11.10 3.20
N ASP A 59 14.54 11.31 1.92
CA ASP A 59 13.46 10.74 1.13
C ASP A 59 12.08 11.38 1.31
N ASN A 60 11.66 12.13 0.27
CA ASN A 60 10.27 12.47 -0.05
C ASN A 60 9.46 11.20 -0.38
N LYS A 61 9.59 10.13 0.40
CA LYS A 61 8.75 8.95 0.27
C LYS A 61 7.42 9.23 0.94
N ASN A 62 6.35 8.98 0.20
CA ASN A 62 5.03 8.89 0.78
C ASN A 62 5.12 8.00 2.04
N PRO A 63 4.68 8.48 3.21
CA PRO A 63 4.77 7.69 4.45
C PRO A 63 3.96 6.39 4.38
N LEU A 64 3.03 6.31 3.41
CA LEU A 64 2.20 5.15 3.15
C LEU A 64 2.63 4.43 1.86
N GLN A 65 2.58 3.12 1.93
CA GLN A 65 2.87 2.21 0.84
C GLN A 65 1.59 1.48 0.45
N ARG A 66 1.35 1.32 -0.85
CA ARG A 66 0.20 0.57 -1.34
C ARG A 66 0.52 -0.90 -1.43
N VAL A 67 -0.32 -1.73 -0.83
CA VAL A 67 -0.22 -3.18 -0.88
C VAL A 67 -1.49 -3.74 -1.51
N PHE A 68 -1.32 -4.68 -2.43
CA PHE A 68 -2.41 -5.45 -3.00
C PHE A 68 -2.41 -6.86 -2.41
N VAL A 69 -3.52 -7.23 -1.78
CA VAL A 69 -3.72 -8.53 -1.14
C VAL A 69 -4.75 -9.34 -1.92
N TYR A 70 -4.42 -10.61 -2.19
CA TYR A 70 -5.24 -11.52 -3.01
C TYR A 70 -5.72 -12.76 -2.25
N GLY A 71 -5.09 -13.09 -1.13
CA GLY A 71 -5.29 -14.34 -0.39
C GLY A 71 -5.97 -14.12 0.96
N THR A 72 -5.43 -14.77 1.99
CA THR A 72 -6.01 -14.86 3.35
C THR A 72 -6.10 -13.52 4.10
N LEU A 73 -5.47 -12.47 3.59
CA LEU A 73 -5.46 -11.12 4.17
C LEU A 73 -6.64 -10.25 3.73
N LYS A 74 -7.42 -10.64 2.72
CA LYS A 74 -8.60 -9.88 2.26
C LYS A 74 -9.70 -9.85 3.34
N ARG A 75 -10.60 -8.86 3.29
CA ARG A 75 -11.78 -8.83 4.17
C ARG A 75 -12.57 -10.14 4.10
N GLY A 76 -12.93 -10.67 5.26
CA GLY A 76 -13.67 -11.92 5.39
C GLY A 76 -12.80 -13.18 5.29
N GLU A 77 -11.50 -13.05 5.06
CA GLU A 77 -10.57 -14.18 4.98
C GLU A 77 -9.80 -14.41 6.32
N PRO A 78 -9.24 -15.60 6.55
CA PRO A 78 -8.80 -16.01 7.90
C PRO A 78 -7.73 -15.14 8.57
N ASN A 79 -6.82 -14.53 7.81
CA ASN A 79 -5.73 -13.72 8.37
C ASN A 79 -6.05 -12.21 8.36
N HIS A 80 -7.27 -11.80 8.03
CA HIS A 80 -7.62 -10.38 7.91
C HIS A 80 -7.43 -9.58 9.22
N CYS A 81 -7.54 -10.25 10.36
CA CYS A 81 -7.31 -9.65 11.68
C CYS A 81 -5.93 -8.97 11.80
N LEU A 82 -4.90 -9.47 11.11
CA LEU A 82 -3.56 -8.89 11.16
C LEU A 82 -3.50 -7.49 10.57
N ILE A 83 -4.23 -7.23 9.48
CA ILE A 83 -4.31 -5.91 8.83
C ILE A 83 -5.21 -4.95 9.63
N GLN A 84 -6.22 -5.48 10.32
CA GLN A 84 -7.13 -4.66 11.13
C GLN A 84 -6.52 -4.24 12.47
N ASP A 85 -5.57 -5.01 12.99
CA ASP A 85 -4.96 -4.78 14.29
C ASP A 85 -4.04 -3.53 14.27
N THR A 86 -4.47 -2.50 14.98
CA THR A 86 -3.76 -1.22 15.09
C THR A 86 -2.41 -1.35 15.81
N GLU A 87 -2.20 -2.41 16.59
CA GLU A 87 -0.90 -2.70 17.21
C GLU A 87 0.13 -3.15 16.16
N ASN A 88 -0.31 -3.68 15.01
CA ASN A 88 0.56 -4.03 13.89
C ASN A 88 0.93 -2.82 13.02
N GLY A 89 0.22 -1.70 13.15
CA GLY A 89 0.46 -0.46 12.42
C GLY A 89 -0.81 0.08 11.76
N TYR A 90 -0.65 1.07 10.88
CA TYR A 90 -1.75 1.63 10.12
C TYR A 90 -2.02 0.85 8.83
N ALA A 91 -3.29 0.50 8.60
CA ALA A 91 -3.78 0.04 7.32
C ALA A 91 -5.14 0.67 6.99
N LYS A 92 -5.32 1.11 5.74
CA LYS A 92 -6.57 1.67 5.25
C LYS A 92 -6.96 1.01 3.94
N PHE A 93 -8.12 0.38 3.92
CA PHE A 93 -8.74 -0.12 2.69
C PHE A 93 -9.05 1.03 1.74
N LEU A 94 -8.61 0.90 0.48
CA LEU A 94 -8.86 1.90 -0.57
C LEU A 94 -9.91 1.44 -1.57
N GLY A 95 -10.00 0.14 -1.83
CA GLY A 95 -10.88 -0.39 -2.86
C GLY A 95 -10.40 -1.72 -3.43
N LEU A 96 -10.97 -2.07 -4.57
CA LEU A 96 -10.73 -3.34 -5.25
C LEU A 96 -9.62 -3.18 -6.29
N GLY A 97 -8.84 -4.24 -6.47
CA GLY A 97 -7.76 -4.30 -7.43
C GLY A 97 -7.85 -5.53 -8.33
N ARG A 98 -7.26 -5.45 -9.51
CA ARG A 98 -7.05 -6.59 -10.41
C ARG A 98 -5.69 -6.50 -11.08
N THR A 99 -4.93 -7.60 -11.11
CA THR A 99 -3.63 -7.60 -11.79
C THR A 99 -3.77 -7.30 -13.28
N THR A 100 -2.89 -6.45 -13.81
CA THR A 100 -2.85 -6.15 -15.26
C THR A 100 -2.26 -7.28 -16.08
N ILE A 101 -1.40 -8.08 -15.47
CA ILE A 101 -0.79 -9.26 -16.06
C ILE A 101 -1.42 -10.49 -15.39
N PRO A 102 -1.73 -11.56 -16.13
CA PRO A 102 -2.23 -12.78 -15.52
C PRO A 102 -1.13 -13.49 -14.74
N TYR A 103 -1.51 -14.04 -13.59
CA TYR A 103 -0.65 -14.81 -12.71
C TYR A 103 -1.35 -16.10 -12.26
N PRO A 104 -0.61 -17.17 -11.94
CA PRO A 104 -1.19 -18.40 -11.40
C PRO A 104 -1.41 -18.20 -9.91
N LEU A 105 -2.68 -18.00 -9.53
CA LEU A 105 -3.13 -18.10 -8.15
C LEU A 105 -3.66 -19.51 -7.91
N ILE A 106 -3.00 -20.26 -7.04
CA ILE A 106 -3.35 -21.64 -6.73
C ILE A 106 -3.60 -21.81 -5.24
N ILE A 107 -4.26 -22.90 -4.87
CA ILE A 107 -4.34 -23.38 -3.49
C ILE A 107 -3.48 -24.65 -3.41
N ALA A 108 -2.52 -24.68 -2.50
CA ALA A 108 -1.60 -25.80 -2.34
C ALA A 108 -1.27 -26.05 -0.86
N THR A 109 -0.44 -27.07 -0.66
CA THR A 109 -0.09 -27.67 0.63
C THR A 109 -1.23 -28.37 1.34
N ASP A 110 -0.90 -29.24 2.30
CA ASP A 110 -1.87 -29.85 3.22
C ASP A 110 -2.63 -28.80 4.07
N TYR A 111 -2.17 -27.55 4.04
CA TYR A 111 -2.75 -26.43 4.76
C TYR A 111 -3.61 -25.50 3.90
N ASN A 112 -3.83 -25.84 2.62
CA ASN A 112 -4.67 -25.10 1.68
C ASN A 112 -4.33 -23.60 1.62
N ILE A 113 -3.04 -23.29 1.52
CA ILE A 113 -2.53 -21.93 1.47
C ILE A 113 -2.68 -21.39 0.04
N PRO A 114 -3.21 -20.17 -0.16
CA PRO A 114 -3.21 -19.54 -1.47
C PRO A 114 -1.80 -19.03 -1.82
N PHE A 115 -1.30 -19.38 -3.01
CA PHE A 115 -0.02 -18.92 -3.54
C PHE A 115 -0.20 -18.19 -4.86
N LEU A 116 0.36 -16.99 -4.98
CA LEU A 116 0.54 -16.31 -6.26
C LEU A 116 1.94 -16.59 -6.79
N LEU A 117 2.03 -17.44 -7.81
CA LEU A 117 3.32 -17.85 -8.39
C LEU A 117 3.89 -16.73 -9.26
N LYS A 118 5.19 -16.45 -9.17
CA LYS A 118 5.84 -15.44 -10.03
C LYS A 118 6.08 -15.98 -11.45
N LYS A 119 4.98 -16.22 -12.18
CA LYS A 119 4.98 -16.60 -13.61
C LYS A 119 4.07 -15.64 -14.38
N PRO A 120 4.55 -14.42 -14.71
CA PRO A 120 3.74 -13.44 -15.43
C PRO A 120 3.31 -13.98 -16.80
N GLY A 121 2.08 -13.68 -17.20
CA GLY A 121 1.53 -14.11 -18.48
C GLY A 121 0.85 -15.49 -18.44
N PHE A 122 0.71 -16.11 -17.27
CA PHE A 122 0.11 -17.44 -17.10
C PHE A 122 -0.98 -17.41 -16.01
N GLY A 123 -2.04 -18.19 -16.16
CA GLY A 123 -3.17 -18.20 -15.21
C GLY A 123 -4.21 -17.12 -15.51
N HIS A 124 -4.60 -16.35 -14.50
CA HIS A 124 -5.70 -15.39 -14.61
C HIS A 124 -5.32 -14.00 -14.13
N HIS A 125 -6.09 -12.98 -14.53
CA HIS A 125 -6.06 -11.69 -13.87
C HIS A 125 -6.64 -11.84 -12.47
N VAL A 126 -5.82 -11.65 -11.45
CA VAL A 126 -6.17 -11.94 -10.07
C VAL A 126 -6.81 -10.72 -9.44
N PHE A 127 -8.00 -10.91 -8.88
CA PHE A 127 -8.73 -9.94 -8.09
C PHE A 127 -8.30 -9.96 -6.63
N GLY A 128 -8.30 -8.78 -6.04
CA GLY A 128 -7.94 -8.59 -4.65
C GLY A 128 -8.33 -7.21 -4.15
N GLU A 129 -7.72 -6.81 -3.04
CA GLU A 129 -7.98 -5.57 -2.35
C GLU A 129 -6.71 -4.73 -2.25
N VAL A 130 -6.86 -3.41 -2.31
CA VAL A 130 -5.74 -2.46 -2.19
C VAL A 130 -5.85 -1.72 -0.87
N TYR A 131 -4.74 -1.67 -0.14
CA TYR A 131 -4.60 -0.96 1.13
C TYR A 131 -3.45 0.04 1.06
N ASP A 132 -3.62 1.21 1.68
CA ASP A 132 -2.50 2.05 2.11
C ASP A 132 -2.05 1.54 3.49
N VAL A 133 -0.75 1.27 3.66
CA VAL A 133 -0.17 0.82 4.93
C VAL A 133 1.04 1.66 5.30
N ASP A 134 1.26 1.87 6.60
CA ASP A 134 2.51 2.46 7.07
C ASP A 134 3.68 1.46 7.04
N SER A 135 4.89 1.95 7.32
CA SER A 135 6.08 1.10 7.37
C SER A 135 6.04 0.03 8.47
N LYS A 136 5.29 0.26 9.57
CA LYS A 136 5.17 -0.70 10.68
C LYS A 136 4.32 -1.89 10.25
N MET A 137 3.16 -1.61 9.65
CA MET A 137 2.26 -2.61 9.10
C MET A 137 2.92 -3.37 7.95
N LEU A 138 3.63 -2.68 7.04
CA LEU A 138 4.34 -3.37 5.96
C LEU A 138 5.39 -4.35 6.51
N LYS A 139 6.11 -3.99 7.58
CA LYS A 139 7.05 -4.91 8.23
C LYS A 139 6.33 -6.13 8.82
N LYS A 140 5.13 -5.95 9.39
CA LYS A 140 4.31 -7.07 9.89
C LYS A 140 3.83 -8.00 8.79
N LEU A 141 3.49 -7.46 7.63
CA LEU A 141 3.20 -8.25 6.43
C LEU A 141 4.44 -9.01 5.95
N ASP A 142 5.60 -8.36 5.91
CA ASP A 142 6.88 -9.01 5.56
C ASP A 142 7.21 -10.17 6.52
N GLU A 143 6.97 -10.00 7.83
CA GLU A 143 7.12 -11.06 8.85
C GLU A 143 6.14 -12.23 8.63
N LEU A 144 4.86 -11.94 8.34
CA LEU A 144 3.83 -12.96 8.12
C LEU A 144 4.15 -13.85 6.91
N GLU A 145 4.60 -13.24 5.83
CA GLU A 145 4.88 -13.85 4.53
C GLU A 145 6.31 -14.42 4.44
N GLU A 146 7.08 -14.33 5.53
CA GLU A 146 8.48 -14.77 5.63
C GLU A 146 9.34 -14.15 4.51
N HIS A 147 9.10 -12.88 4.20
CA HIS A 147 9.85 -12.11 3.21
C HIS A 147 11.27 -11.82 3.68
N PRO A 148 12.33 -11.95 2.83
CA PRO A 148 12.34 -12.39 1.43
C PRO A 148 12.63 -13.89 1.23
N ALA A 149 12.60 -14.69 2.29
CA ALA A 149 13.03 -16.09 2.25
C ALA A 149 12.00 -16.99 1.53
N PHE A 150 10.71 -16.85 1.84
CA PHE A 150 9.65 -17.67 1.26
C PHE A 150 8.89 -16.91 0.16
N TYR A 151 8.19 -15.84 0.52
CA TYR A 151 7.62 -14.91 -0.45
C TYR A 151 8.54 -13.73 -0.73
N LYS A 152 8.44 -13.19 -1.94
CA LYS A 152 9.13 -11.95 -2.34
C LYS A 152 8.10 -10.90 -2.73
N ARG A 153 8.11 -9.74 -2.06
CA ARG A 153 7.35 -8.59 -2.54
C ARG A 153 8.00 -7.96 -3.77
N SER A 154 7.20 -7.62 -4.76
CA SER A 154 7.62 -6.83 -5.93
C SER A 154 6.56 -5.77 -6.24
N GLU A 155 7.00 -4.62 -6.75
CA GLU A 155 6.07 -3.61 -7.25
C GLU A 155 5.51 -4.03 -8.60
N GLU A 156 4.18 -3.96 -8.74
CA GLU A 156 3.47 -4.28 -9.98
C GLU A 156 2.38 -3.24 -10.23
N ASN A 157 1.95 -3.13 -11.49
CA ASN A 157 0.81 -2.31 -11.83
C ASN A 157 -0.49 -3.13 -11.75
N VAL A 158 -1.50 -2.58 -11.08
CA VAL A 158 -2.85 -3.16 -10.98
C VAL A 158 -3.89 -2.15 -11.44
N LEU A 159 -4.97 -2.66 -12.02
CA LEU A 159 -6.20 -1.88 -12.18
C LEU A 159 -6.85 -1.73 -10.80
N PHE A 160 -7.22 -0.51 -10.44
CA PHE A 160 -7.79 -0.17 -9.15
C PHE A 160 -9.04 0.67 -9.30
N ALA A 161 -10.08 0.34 -8.53
CA ALA A 161 -11.26 1.17 -8.41
C ALA A 161 -11.70 1.25 -6.93
N PRO A 162 -12.07 2.45 -6.43
CA PRO A 162 -12.78 2.56 -5.17
C PRO A 162 -14.03 1.71 -5.18
N GLU A 163 -14.29 0.96 -4.11
CA GLU A 163 -15.43 0.02 -4.02
C GLU A 163 -16.78 0.71 -4.31
N SER A 164 -16.94 1.97 -3.87
CA SER A 164 -18.14 2.77 -4.13
C SER A 164 -18.43 3.07 -5.61
N LYS A 165 -17.41 2.97 -6.48
CA LYS A 165 -17.56 3.16 -7.94
C LYS A 165 -17.85 1.85 -8.67
N VAL A 166 -17.61 0.71 -8.04
CA VAL A 166 -17.80 -0.62 -8.64
C VAL A 166 -19.26 -1.05 -8.45
N LYS A 167 -20.08 -0.88 -9.51
CA LYS A 167 -21.50 -1.31 -9.51
C LYS A 167 -21.68 -2.78 -9.90
N SER A 168 -20.81 -3.28 -10.78
CA SER A 168 -20.72 -4.67 -11.21
C SER A 168 -19.28 -4.96 -11.58
N MET A 169 -18.84 -6.21 -11.41
CA MET A 169 -17.50 -6.64 -11.79
C MET A 169 -17.25 -6.54 -13.30
N ASP A 170 -18.30 -6.65 -14.13
CA ASP A 170 -18.20 -6.53 -15.59
C ASP A 170 -17.77 -5.11 -16.02
N LYS A 171 -18.07 -4.10 -15.20
CA LYS A 171 -17.73 -2.70 -15.46
C LYS A 171 -16.50 -2.24 -14.67
N PHE A 172 -15.79 -3.17 -14.02
CA PHE A 172 -14.64 -2.85 -13.18
C PHE A 172 -13.56 -2.10 -13.95
N GLU A 173 -13.25 -2.54 -15.18
CA GLU A 173 -12.21 -1.92 -16.00
C GLU A 173 -12.54 -0.47 -16.40
N GLU A 174 -13.81 -0.18 -16.72
CA GLU A 174 -14.26 1.16 -17.12
C GLU A 174 -14.07 2.21 -16.03
N VAL A 175 -14.17 1.79 -14.76
CA VAL A 175 -14.05 2.67 -13.59
C VAL A 175 -12.67 2.59 -12.93
N SER A 176 -11.76 1.78 -13.47
CA SER A 176 -10.45 1.53 -12.90
C SER A 176 -9.40 2.52 -13.39
N THR A 177 -8.43 2.80 -12.53
CA THR A 177 -7.19 3.48 -12.87
C THR A 177 -5.99 2.57 -12.63
N LEU A 178 -4.91 2.81 -13.34
CA LEU A 178 -3.67 2.07 -13.15
C LEU A 178 -2.91 2.65 -11.96
N ILE A 179 -2.58 1.81 -10.98
CA ILE A 179 -1.74 2.18 -9.84
C ILE A 179 -0.62 1.18 -9.63
N LYS A 180 0.49 1.65 -9.05
CA LYS A 180 1.59 0.80 -8.61
C LYS A 180 1.38 0.37 -7.15
N VAL A 181 1.58 -0.92 -6.87
CA VAL A 181 1.36 -1.55 -5.56
C VAL A 181 2.41 -2.63 -5.29
N TRP A 182 2.67 -2.92 -4.03
CA TRP A 182 3.41 -4.10 -3.59
C TRP A 182 2.51 -5.34 -3.62
N ILE A 183 3.05 -6.45 -4.15
CA ILE A 183 2.40 -7.76 -4.15
C ILE A 183 3.41 -8.81 -3.68
N TYR A 184 2.98 -9.72 -2.80
CA TYR A 184 3.78 -10.88 -2.39
C TYR A 184 3.63 -12.01 -3.41
N PHE A 185 4.74 -12.47 -3.99
CA PHE A 185 4.77 -13.61 -4.90
C PHE A 185 5.62 -14.74 -4.33
N LEU A 186 5.31 -15.97 -4.72
CA LEU A 186 6.20 -17.11 -4.55
C LEU A 186 7.15 -17.17 -5.76
N PRO A 187 8.43 -16.77 -5.62
CA PRO A 187 9.32 -16.58 -6.78
C PRO A 187 9.92 -17.89 -7.29
N LYS A 188 10.20 -18.82 -6.38
CA LYS A 188 10.69 -20.17 -6.66
C LYS A 188 9.56 -21.13 -6.35
N PHE A 189 9.28 -22.05 -7.26
CA PHE A 189 8.19 -23.01 -7.10
C PHE A 189 8.43 -24.25 -7.96
N LYS A 190 7.89 -25.39 -7.55
CA LYS A 190 7.90 -26.63 -8.35
C LYS A 190 7.00 -26.48 -9.57
N THR A 191 7.46 -26.94 -10.72
CA THR A 191 6.73 -26.82 -11.99
C THR A 191 5.39 -27.56 -11.99
N SER A 192 5.27 -28.67 -11.24
CA SER A 192 4.02 -29.42 -11.07
C SER A 192 2.88 -28.60 -10.46
N LEU A 193 3.19 -27.51 -9.74
CA LEU A 193 2.17 -26.61 -9.22
C LEU A 193 1.38 -25.90 -10.32
N LEU A 194 1.90 -25.83 -11.54
CA LEU A 194 1.23 -25.24 -12.69
C LEU A 194 0.10 -26.12 -13.25
N GLU A 195 0.00 -27.37 -12.80
CA GLU A 195 -1.07 -28.30 -13.17
C GLU A 195 -2.28 -28.20 -12.22
N LYS A 196 -2.13 -27.47 -11.10
CA LYS A 196 -3.21 -27.26 -10.14
C LYS A 196 -4.29 -26.31 -10.69
N PRO A 197 -5.54 -26.42 -10.20
CA PRO A 197 -6.57 -25.44 -10.49
C PRO A 197 -6.11 -24.02 -10.14
N MET A 198 -6.36 -23.09 -11.06
CA MET A 198 -6.02 -21.68 -10.92
C MET A 198 -7.29 -20.86 -10.71
N TYR A 199 -7.16 -19.83 -9.90
CA TYR A 199 -8.29 -19.00 -9.47
C TYR A 199 -8.08 -17.56 -9.91
N SER A 200 -9.16 -16.89 -10.31
CA SER A 200 -9.16 -15.43 -10.52
C SER A 200 -9.36 -14.66 -9.22
N SER A 201 -9.93 -15.29 -8.18
CA SER A 201 -10.08 -14.72 -6.84
C SER A 201 -10.09 -15.87 -5.83
N TYR A 202 -9.30 -15.75 -4.77
CA TYR A 202 -9.32 -16.71 -3.66
C TYR A 202 -10.53 -16.44 -2.74
N SER A 203 -11.12 -17.50 -2.20
CA SER A 203 -11.95 -17.39 -0.99
C SER A 203 -11.86 -18.66 -0.16
N ASN A 204 -11.69 -18.53 1.16
CA ASN A 204 -11.67 -19.67 2.07
C ASN A 204 -12.95 -20.51 2.03
N GLU A 205 -14.09 -19.85 1.78
CA GLU A 205 -15.41 -20.48 1.65
C GLU A 205 -15.79 -20.71 0.17
N GLY A 206 -14.78 -20.74 -0.72
CA GLY A 206 -14.95 -20.98 -2.15
C GLY A 206 -15.49 -22.38 -2.47
N SER A 207 -16.07 -22.52 -3.66
CA SER A 207 -16.66 -23.77 -4.16
C SER A 207 -15.67 -24.94 -4.30
N HIS A 208 -14.37 -24.68 -4.18
CA HIS A 208 -13.33 -25.70 -4.15
C HIS A 208 -13.34 -26.57 -2.88
N GLY A 209 -13.98 -26.13 -1.79
CA GLY A 209 -14.06 -26.88 -0.51
C GLY A 209 -12.74 -26.98 0.28
N LEU A 210 -11.64 -26.48 -0.28
CA LEU A 210 -10.31 -26.41 0.36
C LEU A 210 -10.23 -25.26 1.39
N LYS A 211 -10.60 -25.54 2.64
CA LYS A 211 -10.48 -24.57 3.75
C LYS A 211 -9.04 -24.42 4.23
N TYR A 212 -8.59 -23.18 4.38
CA TYR A 212 -7.31 -22.79 4.95
C TYR A 212 -7.14 -23.35 6.36
N CYS A 213 -5.99 -23.97 6.58
CA CYS A 213 -5.58 -24.48 7.88
C CYS A 213 -4.77 -23.41 8.63
N GLU A 214 -5.32 -22.88 9.72
CA GLU A 214 -4.70 -21.79 10.49
C GLU A 214 -3.35 -22.18 11.09
N LYS A 215 -2.43 -21.21 11.27
CA LYS A 215 -1.05 -21.51 11.70
C LYS A 215 -0.97 -22.28 13.03
N TYR A 216 -1.89 -22.04 13.98
CA TYR A 216 -1.87 -22.66 15.31
C TYR A 216 -2.34 -24.13 15.35
N VAL A 217 -3.01 -24.62 14.30
CA VAL A 217 -3.43 -26.04 14.20
C VAL A 217 -2.46 -26.89 13.38
N ARG A 218 -1.41 -26.29 12.80
CA ARG A 218 -0.45 -26.98 11.94
C ARG A 218 0.52 -27.81 12.76
N ASP A 219 0.96 -28.93 12.19
CA ASP A 219 2.08 -29.69 12.72
C ASP A 219 3.37 -28.88 12.55
N ALA A 220 3.96 -28.47 13.68
CA ALA A 220 5.20 -27.69 13.72
C ALA A 220 6.41 -28.47 13.19
N SER A 221 6.35 -29.80 13.17
CA SER A 221 7.41 -30.66 12.62
C SER A 221 7.32 -30.83 11.10
N TYR A 222 6.16 -30.51 10.50
CA TYR A 222 5.92 -30.69 9.08
C TYR A 222 6.32 -29.46 8.24
N ASN A 223 7.31 -29.65 7.36
CA ASN A 223 7.76 -28.61 6.45
C ASN A 223 6.95 -28.59 5.13
N HIS A 224 5.72 -28.07 5.21
CA HIS A 224 4.85 -27.83 4.04
C HIS A 224 5.48 -26.96 2.94
N ARG A 225 6.55 -26.19 3.23
CA ARG A 225 7.27 -25.41 2.20
C ARG A 225 7.90 -26.32 1.14
N SER A 226 8.31 -27.52 1.54
CA SER A 226 8.88 -28.53 0.64
C SER A 226 7.87 -29.07 -0.38
N GLU A 227 6.58 -28.83 -0.20
CA GLU A 227 5.57 -29.19 -1.19
C GLU A 227 5.56 -28.22 -2.37
N VAL A 228 5.99 -26.97 -2.14
CA VAL A 228 5.89 -25.89 -3.13
C VAL A 228 7.23 -25.42 -3.67
N GLN A 229 8.33 -25.50 -2.92
CA GLN A 229 9.69 -25.13 -3.31
C GLN A 229 10.63 -26.33 -3.42
#